data_AF-A0A385KKS3-F1
#
_entry.id   AF-A0A385KKS3-F1
#
_cell.length_a   1.000
_cell.length_b   1.000
_cell.length_c   1.000
_cell.angle_alpha   90.00
_cell.angle_beta   90.00
_cell.angle_gamma   90.00
#
_symmetry.space_group_name_H-M   'P 1'
#
loop_
_entity.id
_entity.type
_entity.pdbx_description
1 polymer ?
#
loop_
_entity_poly.entity_id
_entity_poly.type
_entity_poly.pdbx_seq_one_letter_code
_entity_poly.pdbx_strand_id
1 'polypeptide(L)'
;LFLLESRRLWAAEEGWLEFDITATSNLWVISPHHNLGLHISVETSSGWSISPKEAGLVGRDGALERQPFMVAFFKVSEIRIRTARSTGRRRQQNRNRSNSPQEATKGTAHTDYNNSDQKTACRKHELYVSFRELGWQDWIIAPEGYAANYCD
;
A
#
# COMPACT_ATOMS: atom_id res chain seq x y z
N LEU A 1 13.45 -25.49 -6.91
CA LEU A 1 13.75 -24.05 -7.08
C LEU A 1 12.56 -23.42 -7.78
N PHE A 2 12.01 -22.33 -7.24
CA PHE A 2 10.90 -21.59 -7.86
C PHE A 2 11.45 -20.27 -8.40
N LEU A 3 11.26 -20.02 -9.70
CA LEU A 3 11.72 -18.79 -10.34
C LEU A 3 10.80 -17.64 -9.93
N LEU A 4 11.38 -16.63 -9.26
CA LEU A 4 10.65 -15.42 -8.88
C LEU A 4 10.59 -14.42 -10.04
N GLU A 5 11.77 -14.08 -10.57
CA GLU A 5 11.94 -13.08 -11.62
C GLU A 5 13.21 -13.37 -12.42
N SER A 6 13.26 -12.91 -13.67
CA SER A 6 14.43 -12.97 -14.55
C SER A 6 14.59 -11.64 -15.28
N ARG A 7 15.83 -11.14 -15.38
CA ARG A 7 16.15 -9.90 -16.09
C ARG A 7 17.33 -10.12 -17.03
N ARG A 8 17.24 -9.54 -18.23
CA ARG A 8 18.35 -9.49 -19.18
C ARG A 8 19.08 -8.17 -19.04
N LEU A 9 20.39 -8.23 -18.90
CA LEU A 9 21.26 -7.09 -18.59
C LEU A 9 22.40 -7.02 -19.60
N TRP A 10 22.99 -5.85 -19.77
CA TRP A 10 24.24 -5.69 -20.52
C TRP A 10 25.42 -5.73 -19.55
N ALA A 11 26.49 -6.43 -19.92
CA ALA A 11 27.68 -6.58 -19.06
C ALA A 11 28.40 -5.25 -18.75
N ALA A 12 28.13 -4.19 -19.52
CA ALA A 12 28.67 -2.85 -19.31
C ALA A 12 27.82 -1.98 -18.37
N GLU A 13 26.62 -2.44 -18.00
CA GLU A 13 25.76 -1.69 -17.07
C GLU A 13 26.28 -1.83 -15.65
N GLU A 14 26.42 -0.70 -14.96
CA GLU A 14 26.78 -0.63 -13.55
C GLU A 14 25.61 -0.07 -12.75
N GLY A 15 25.31 -0.68 -11.60
CA GLY A 15 24.25 -0.19 -10.72
C GLY A 15 23.63 -1.26 -9.84
N TRP A 16 22.57 -0.86 -9.13
CA TRP A 16 21.77 -1.77 -8.33
C TRP A 16 20.78 -2.54 -9.20
N LEU A 17 20.65 -3.83 -8.92
CA LEU A 17 19.60 -4.67 -9.48
C LEU A 17 18.47 -4.79 -8.47
N GLU A 18 17.27 -4.47 -8.92
CA GLU A 18 16.04 -4.54 -8.13
C GLU A 18 15.17 -5.70 -8.62
N PHE A 19 14.65 -6.46 -7.67
CA PHE A 19 13.77 -7.61 -7.90
C PHE A 19 12.56 -7.53 -6.97
N ASP A 20 11.36 -7.70 -7.53
CA ASP A 20 10.14 -7.70 -6.73
C ASP A 20 9.92 -9.07 -6.10
N ILE A 21 10.05 -9.12 -4.78
CA ILE A 21 9.83 -10.33 -3.97
C ILE A 21 8.63 -10.18 -3.03
N THR A 22 7.72 -9.24 -3.28
CA THR A 22 6.61 -8.88 -2.38
C THR A 22 5.73 -10.09 -2.03
N ALA A 23 5.36 -10.90 -3.03
CA ALA A 23 4.56 -12.11 -2.78
C ALA A 23 5.31 -13.13 -1.91
N THR A 24 6.60 -13.34 -2.19
CA THR A 24 7.47 -14.27 -1.47
C THR A 24 7.73 -13.82 -0.04
N SER A 25 8.00 -12.53 0.18
CA SER A 25 8.25 -11.98 1.51
C SER A 25 7.00 -12.04 2.38
N ASN A 26 5.81 -11.79 1.81
CA ASN A 26 4.53 -11.99 2.52
C ASN A 26 4.33 -13.46 2.92
N LEU A 27 4.64 -14.41 2.04
CA LEU A 27 4.59 -15.83 2.38
C LEU A 27 5.53 -16.19 3.52
N TRP A 28 6.74 -15.65 3.53
CA TRP A 28 7.71 -15.89 4.61
C TRP A 28 7.25 -15.33 5.96
N VAL A 29 6.55 -14.20 5.97
CA VAL A 29 5.95 -13.65 7.20
C VAL A 29 4.88 -14.60 7.76
N ILE A 30 4.01 -15.15 6.88
CA ILE A 30 2.92 -16.05 7.27
C ILE A 30 3.45 -17.44 7.65
N SER A 31 4.54 -17.88 7.01
CA SER A 31 5.07 -19.24 7.14
C SER A 31 6.60 -19.24 7.20
N PRO A 32 7.20 -18.83 8.34
CA PRO A 32 8.65 -18.63 8.45
C PRO A 32 9.49 -19.88 8.16
N HIS A 33 8.96 -21.07 8.45
CA HIS A 33 9.63 -22.35 8.17
C HIS A 33 9.86 -22.61 6.68
N HIS A 34 9.13 -21.90 5.81
CA HIS A 34 9.29 -22.00 4.35
C HIS A 34 10.24 -20.94 3.78
N ASN A 35 10.86 -20.11 4.63
CA ASN A 35 11.91 -19.20 4.19
C ASN A 35 13.24 -19.93 4.01
N LEU A 36 13.51 -20.36 2.78
CA LEU A 36 14.76 -21.03 2.39
C LEU A 36 15.80 -20.05 1.83
N GLY A 37 15.53 -18.74 1.89
CA GLY A 37 16.36 -17.70 1.30
C GLY A 37 16.14 -17.49 -0.20
N LEU A 38 16.97 -16.61 -0.77
CA LEU A 38 17.00 -16.31 -2.21
C LEU A 38 18.26 -16.87 -2.84
N HIS A 39 18.14 -17.32 -4.08
CA HIS A 39 19.25 -17.78 -4.89
C HIS A 39 19.31 -16.96 -6.18
N ILE A 40 20.49 -16.45 -6.53
CA ILE A 40 20.73 -15.71 -7.76
C ILE A 40 21.57 -16.60 -8.69
N SER A 41 21.06 -16.84 -9.88
CA SER A 41 21.77 -17.50 -10.97
C SER A 41 21.95 -16.53 -12.13
N VAL A 42 23.11 -16.57 -12.76
CA VAL A 42 23.40 -15.77 -13.96
C VAL A 42 23.66 -16.72 -15.12
N GLU A 43 23.04 -16.43 -16.25
CA GLU A 43 23.21 -17.17 -17.50
C GLU A 43 23.56 -16.19 -18.62
N THR A 44 24.49 -16.59 -19.49
CA THR A 44 24.81 -15.83 -20.71
C THR A 44 23.68 -15.97 -21.74
N SER A 45 23.71 -15.13 -22.77
CA SER A 45 22.77 -15.26 -23.91
C SER A 45 22.89 -16.58 -24.67
N SER A 46 24.00 -17.31 -24.49
CA SER A 46 24.22 -18.64 -25.05
C SER A 46 23.81 -19.78 -24.10
N GLY A 47 23.21 -19.46 -22.94
CA GLY A 47 22.69 -20.43 -21.98
C GLY A 47 23.74 -21.01 -21.03
N TRP A 48 24.94 -20.43 -20.97
CA TRP A 48 25.97 -20.89 -20.04
C TRP A 48 25.75 -20.24 -18.68
N SER A 49 25.69 -21.06 -17.64
CA SER A 49 25.68 -20.56 -16.27
C SER A 49 27.07 -20.04 -15.91
N ILE A 50 27.11 -18.82 -15.36
CA ILE A 50 28.32 -18.18 -14.86
C ILE A 50 28.12 -17.84 -13.40
N SER A 51 29.20 -17.81 -12.62
CA SER A 51 29.06 -17.42 -11.22
C SER A 51 28.65 -15.94 -11.13
N PRO A 52 27.77 -15.57 -10.18
CA PRO A 52 27.40 -14.16 -9.98
C PRO A 52 28.62 -13.23 -9.80
N LYS A 53 29.65 -13.72 -9.11
CA LYS A 53 30.89 -12.97 -8.86
C LYS A 53 31.69 -12.71 -10.15
N GLU A 54 31.80 -13.72 -11.03
CA GLU A 54 32.46 -13.56 -12.35
C GLU A 54 31.65 -12.64 -13.27
N ALA A 55 30.32 -12.61 -13.10
CA ALA A 55 29.44 -11.67 -13.77
C ALA A 55 29.53 -10.23 -13.22
N GLY A 56 30.38 -9.97 -12.22
CA GLY A 56 30.55 -8.66 -11.60
C GLY A 56 29.55 -8.34 -10.49
N LEU A 57 28.66 -9.28 -10.11
CA LEU A 57 27.71 -9.06 -9.02
C LEU A 57 28.41 -9.12 -7.66
N VAL A 58 28.13 -8.12 -6.84
CA VAL A 58 28.68 -8.00 -5.50
C VAL A 58 27.77 -8.71 -4.50
N GLY A 59 28.31 -9.75 -3.86
CA GLY A 59 27.63 -10.48 -2.79
C GLY A 59 27.90 -9.91 -1.39
N ARG A 60 27.59 -10.71 -0.37
CA ARG A 60 27.81 -10.35 1.05
C ARG A 60 29.29 -10.13 1.41
N ASP A 61 30.20 -10.73 0.67
CA ASP A 61 31.65 -10.59 0.92
C ASP A 61 32.24 -9.31 0.30
N GLY A 62 31.42 -8.48 -0.35
CA GLY A 62 31.82 -7.21 -0.94
C GLY A 62 31.94 -6.06 0.05
N ALA A 63 32.34 -4.90 -0.47
CA ALA A 63 32.35 -3.64 0.29
C ALA A 63 30.98 -3.36 0.91
N LEU A 64 30.96 -2.91 2.17
CA LEU A 64 29.74 -2.77 2.97
C LEU A 64 28.68 -1.91 2.27
N GLU A 65 29.09 -0.85 1.57
CA GLU A 65 28.17 0.04 0.86
C GLU A 65 27.56 -0.56 -0.43
N ARG A 66 27.99 -1.76 -0.85
CA ARG A 66 27.51 -2.47 -2.04
C ARG A 66 26.88 -3.83 -1.73
N GLN A 67 26.76 -4.19 -0.45
CA GLN A 67 26.17 -5.48 -0.09
C GLN A 67 24.66 -5.50 -0.38
N PRO A 68 24.12 -6.63 -0.87
CA PRO A 68 22.70 -6.74 -1.17
C PRO A 68 21.86 -6.64 0.11
N PHE A 69 20.76 -5.89 0.04
CA PHE A 69 19.81 -5.72 1.12
C PHE A 69 18.37 -5.89 0.61
N MET A 70 17.45 -6.08 1.55
CA MET A 70 16.01 -6.15 1.27
C MET A 70 15.32 -4.91 1.83
N VAL A 71 14.47 -4.30 1.02
CA VAL A 71 13.55 -3.25 1.47
C VAL A 71 12.14 -3.83 1.49
N ALA A 72 11.43 -3.61 2.59
CA ALA A 72 10.04 -4.04 2.73
C ALA A 72 9.21 -2.92 3.36
N PHE A 73 8.04 -2.68 2.78
CA PHE A 73 7.08 -1.69 3.26
C PHE A 73 5.89 -2.42 3.88
N PHE A 74 5.65 -2.18 5.16
CA PHE A 74 4.56 -2.81 5.90
C PHE A 74 3.51 -1.77 6.27
N LYS A 75 2.25 -2.08 5.99
CA LYS A 75 1.14 -1.31 6.55
C LYS A 75 0.92 -1.79 7.98
N VAL A 76 1.33 -1.00 8.96
CA VAL A 76 0.89 -1.20 10.34
C VAL A 76 -0.56 -0.74 10.41
N SER A 77 -1.51 -1.68 10.45
CA SER A 77 -2.86 -1.37 10.90
C SER A 77 -2.73 -0.79 12.32
N GLU A 78 -3.19 0.44 12.55
CA GLU A 78 -3.20 1.07 13.87
C GLU A 78 -4.07 0.26 14.85
N ILE A 79 -3.59 -0.87 15.36
CA ILE A 79 -4.08 -1.39 16.63
C ILE A 79 -3.42 -0.49 17.67
N ARG A 80 -4.07 0.64 17.97
CA ARG A 80 -3.79 1.39 19.18
C ARG A 80 -4.11 0.47 20.36
N ILE A 81 -3.13 -0.33 20.78
CA ILE A 81 -3.16 -0.91 22.12
C ILE A 81 -3.05 0.29 23.05
N ARG A 82 -4.20 0.85 23.43
CA ARG A 82 -4.28 1.71 24.60
C ARG A 82 -3.87 0.82 25.75
N THR A 83 -2.59 0.81 26.12
CA THR A 83 -2.18 0.33 27.44
C THR A 83 -3.03 1.11 28.43
N ALA A 84 -3.98 0.41 29.06
CA ALA A 84 -4.76 0.99 30.13
C ALA A 84 -3.76 1.47 31.18
N ARG A 85 -3.60 2.79 31.32
CA ARG A 85 -2.88 3.34 32.46
C ARG A 85 -3.61 2.80 33.69
N SER A 86 -2.93 1.98 34.49
CA SER A 86 -3.41 1.60 35.81
C SER A 86 -3.50 2.89 36.62
N THR A 87 -4.67 3.52 36.59
CA THR A 87 -5.00 4.58 37.53
C THR A 87 -5.05 3.93 38.89
N GLY A 88 -3.97 4.12 39.66
CA GLY A 88 -3.90 3.72 41.05
C GLY A 88 -5.08 4.31 41.79
N ARG A 89 -5.96 3.45 42.29
CA ARG A 89 -7.02 3.85 43.23
C ARG A 89 -6.37 4.32 44.53
N ARG A 90 -6.63 5.56 44.93
CA ARG A 90 -7.22 5.92 46.24
C ARG A 90 -7.31 7.44 46.42
N ARG A 91 -8.54 7.96 46.45
CA ARG A 91 -9.10 8.51 47.69
C ARG A 91 -10.61 8.74 47.55
N GLN A 92 -11.31 8.30 48.58
CA GLN A 92 -12.74 8.47 48.81
C GLN A 92 -13.13 9.95 48.75
N GLN A 93 -14.24 10.27 48.09
CA GLN A 93 -15.29 11.02 48.79
C GLN A 93 -16.66 10.80 48.17
N ASN A 94 -17.57 10.55 49.10
CA ASN A 94 -18.97 10.22 48.99
C ASN A 94 -19.78 11.49 48.65
N ARG A 95 -20.68 11.45 47.66
CA ARG A 95 -21.96 12.20 47.75
C ARG A 95 -22.97 11.82 46.65
N ASN A 96 -24.10 11.33 47.14
CA ASN A 96 -25.39 11.04 46.50
C ASN A 96 -25.83 12.05 45.43
N ARG A 97 -26.36 11.55 44.30
CA ARG A 97 -27.71 11.93 43.83
C ARG A 97 -28.22 11.12 42.62
N SER A 98 -29.32 10.41 42.88
CA SER A 98 -30.51 10.13 42.05
C SER A 98 -30.40 9.66 40.60
N ASN A 99 -31.01 8.50 40.35
CA ASN A 99 -31.47 7.98 39.07
C ASN A 99 -32.40 8.94 38.32
N SER A 100 -32.20 9.07 37.01
CA SER A 100 -33.26 9.28 36.02
C SER A 100 -32.80 8.75 34.65
N PRO A 101 -33.56 7.86 33.99
CA PRO A 101 -33.26 7.41 32.64
C PRO A 101 -33.84 8.41 31.63
N GLN A 102 -33.00 8.93 30.73
CA GLN A 102 -33.47 9.63 29.53
C GLN A 102 -32.91 8.93 28.30
N GLU A 103 -33.81 8.22 27.63
CA GLU A 103 -33.69 7.93 26.20
C GLU A 103 -33.54 9.26 25.43
N ALA A 104 -32.52 9.35 24.59
CA ALA A 104 -32.44 10.38 23.57
C ALA A 104 -31.78 9.81 22.31
N THR A 105 -32.66 9.59 21.35
CA THR A 105 -32.50 9.27 19.94
C THR A 105 -31.50 10.19 19.22
N LYS A 106 -30.74 9.60 18.28
CA LYS A 106 -30.08 10.21 17.09
C LYS A 106 -29.18 11.43 17.30
N GLY A 107 -27.90 11.25 16.96
CA GLY A 107 -27.00 12.34 16.62
C GLY A 107 -25.66 11.82 16.14
N THR A 108 -25.52 11.62 14.83
CA THR A 108 -24.22 11.59 14.16
C THR A 108 -23.45 12.83 14.58
N ALA A 109 -22.42 12.65 15.42
CA ALA A 109 -21.44 13.67 15.70
C ALA A 109 -20.63 13.91 14.42
N HIS A 110 -21.20 14.69 13.50
CA HIS A 110 -20.45 15.38 12.48
C HIS A 110 -19.46 16.27 13.20
N THR A 111 -18.20 15.85 13.19
CA THR A 111 -17.08 16.72 13.46
C THR A 111 -17.05 17.77 12.35
N ASP A 112 -17.70 18.91 12.57
CA ASP A 112 -17.65 20.10 11.71
C ASP A 112 -16.29 20.83 11.83
N TYR A 113 -15.19 20.06 11.77
CA TYR A 113 -13.85 20.60 11.63
C TYR A 113 -13.39 20.37 10.19
N ASN A 114 -13.26 21.46 9.44
CA ASN A 114 -12.71 21.61 8.08
C ASN A 114 -13.65 21.39 6.88
N ASN A 115 -14.86 21.98 6.91
CA ASN A 115 -15.72 22.07 5.73
C ASN A 115 -15.24 23.14 4.70
N SER A 116 -14.29 24.00 5.06
CA SER A 116 -13.69 24.99 4.14
C SER A 116 -12.58 24.39 3.27
N ASP A 117 -11.70 23.56 3.85
CA ASP A 117 -10.57 22.96 3.13
C ASP A 117 -11.00 21.83 2.19
N GLN A 118 -12.14 21.18 2.45
CA GLN A 118 -12.72 20.20 1.53
C GLN A 118 -13.41 20.83 0.31
N LYS A 119 -13.73 22.13 0.36
CA LYS A 119 -14.33 22.85 -0.78
C LYS A 119 -13.29 23.25 -1.82
N THR A 120 -12.01 23.29 -1.47
CA THR A 120 -10.89 23.69 -2.35
C THR A 120 -9.94 22.54 -2.73
N ALA A 121 -10.14 21.34 -2.19
CA ALA A 121 -9.35 20.17 -2.55
C ALA A 121 -9.75 19.66 -3.95
N CYS A 122 -8.75 19.22 -4.74
CA CYS A 122 -8.96 18.52 -6.00
C CYS A 122 -9.88 17.32 -5.75
N ARG A 123 -11.05 17.31 -6.38
CA ARG A 123 -12.04 16.24 -6.27
C ARG A 123 -12.60 15.93 -7.65
N LYS A 124 -13.04 14.69 -7.83
CA LYS A 124 -13.80 14.30 -9.01
C LYS A 124 -15.17 14.98 -8.96
N HIS A 125 -15.44 15.83 -9.95
CA HIS A 125 -16.75 16.40 -10.24
C HIS A 125 -17.51 15.46 -11.15
N GLU A 126 -18.70 15.07 -10.73
CA GLU A 126 -19.54 14.20 -11.52
C GLU A 126 -20.20 14.98 -12.65
N LEU A 127 -20.07 14.48 -13.88
CA LEU A 127 -20.69 15.04 -15.07
C LEU A 127 -21.16 13.89 -15.94
N TYR A 128 -22.46 13.87 -16.25
CA TYR A 128 -23.03 12.93 -17.19
C TYR A 128 -23.38 13.65 -18.48
N VAL A 129 -22.89 13.13 -19.60
CA VAL A 129 -23.17 13.66 -20.93
C VAL A 129 -24.23 12.79 -21.57
N SER A 130 -25.43 13.34 -21.74
CA SER A 130 -26.52 12.72 -22.48
C SER A 130 -26.40 13.08 -23.96
N PHE A 131 -26.28 12.09 -24.84
CA PHE A 131 -26.22 12.34 -26.29
C PHE A 131 -27.56 12.84 -26.83
N ARG A 132 -28.67 12.50 -26.16
CA ARG A 132 -29.98 13.04 -26.49
C ARG A 132 -30.05 14.54 -26.22
N GLU A 133 -29.50 15.02 -25.10
CA GLU A 133 -29.47 16.45 -24.75
C GLU A 133 -28.56 17.26 -25.67
N LEU A 134 -27.51 16.63 -26.21
CA LEU A 134 -26.63 17.23 -27.23
C LEU A 134 -27.20 17.16 -28.65
N GLY A 135 -28.33 16.48 -28.87
CA GLY A 135 -28.88 16.25 -30.20
C GLY A 135 -28.04 15.30 -31.06
N TRP A 136 -27.24 14.44 -30.43
CA TRP A 136 -26.34 13.49 -31.08
C TRP A 136 -26.89 12.07 -31.12
N GLN A 137 -28.12 11.85 -30.66
CA GLN A 137 -28.74 10.52 -30.64
C GLN A 137 -28.91 9.91 -32.04
N ASP A 138 -28.98 10.73 -33.09
CA ASP A 138 -29.03 10.26 -34.48
C ASP A 138 -27.66 9.78 -35.01
N TRP A 139 -26.56 10.29 -34.46
CA TRP A 139 -25.21 9.86 -34.83
C TRP A 139 -24.76 8.70 -33.94
N ILE A 140 -24.93 8.85 -32.62
CA ILE A 140 -24.44 7.91 -31.61
C ILE A 140 -25.60 7.01 -31.19
N ILE A 141 -25.57 5.79 -31.74
CA ILE A 141 -26.65 4.79 -31.60
C ILE A 141 -26.67 4.18 -30.18
N ALA A 142 -25.50 4.02 -29.56
CA ALA A 142 -25.34 3.57 -28.18
C ALA A 142 -23.94 3.93 -27.65
N PRO A 143 -23.75 4.15 -26.33
CA PRO A 143 -24.78 4.21 -25.28
C PRO A 143 -25.63 5.49 -25.37
N GLU A 144 -26.64 5.68 -24.52
CA GLU A 144 -27.46 6.92 -24.48
C GLU A 144 -26.69 8.13 -23.93
N GLY A 145 -25.58 7.88 -23.23
CA GLY A 145 -24.70 8.88 -22.66
C GLY A 145 -23.50 8.24 -21.97
N TYR A 146 -22.61 9.07 -21.41
CA TYR A 146 -21.43 8.61 -20.68
C TYR A 146 -21.05 9.55 -19.53
N ALA A 147 -20.35 9.02 -18.53
CA ALA A 147 -19.91 9.78 -17.37
C ALA A 147 -18.57 10.52 -17.65
N ALA A 148 -18.67 11.75 -18.16
CA ALA A 148 -17.57 12.65 -18.47
C ALA A 148 -17.03 13.42 -17.24
N ASN A 149 -16.82 12.72 -16.12
CA ASN A 149 -16.36 13.34 -14.87
C ASN A 149 -15.04 14.10 -15.05
N TYR A 150 -14.83 15.18 -14.31
CA TYR A 150 -13.64 16.04 -14.42
C TYR A 150 -13.10 16.47 -13.05
N CYS A 151 -11.91 17.08 -13.01
CA CYS A 151 -11.35 17.74 -11.82
C CYS A 151 -10.97 19.18 -12.21
N ASP A 152 -11.22 20.14 -11.31
CA ASP A 152 -10.74 21.54 -11.42
C ASP A 152 -9.32 21.70 -10.82
#